data_AF-A0A898INR1-F1
#
_entry.id   AF-A0A898INR1-F1
#
_cell.length_a   1.000
_cell.length_b   1.000
_cell.length_c   1.000
_cell.angle_alpha   90.00
_cell.angle_beta   90.00
_cell.angle_gamma   90.00
#
_symmetry.space_group_name_H-M   'P 1'
#
loop_
_entity.id
_entity.type
_entity.pdbx_description
1 polymer ?
#
loop_
_entity_poly.entity_id
_entity_poly.type
_entity_poly.pdbx_seq_one_letter_code
_entity_poly.pdbx_strand_id
1 'polypeptide(L)'
;MSSGSLLLLLGLLTLWAELTPVASKPRPRPRPEFCDKFYDFAHCYTGKMAFYFNWVTKKCQPFRFGGCIFNRNTFKTIEECKRICVE
;
A
#
# COMPACT_ATOMS: atom_id res chain seq x y z
N MET A 1 -28.46 -47.26 16.15
CA MET A 1 -28.17 -46.09 15.29
C MET A 1 -26.93 -46.43 14.50
N SER A 2 -27.07 -46.63 13.18
CA SER A 2 -26.06 -47.28 12.33
C SER A 2 -24.76 -46.47 12.28
N SER A 3 -23.61 -47.12 12.48
CA SER A 3 -22.27 -46.50 12.42
C SER A 3 -22.01 -45.78 11.09
N GLY A 4 -22.70 -46.18 10.02
CA GLY A 4 -22.65 -45.51 8.73
C GLY A 4 -23.17 -44.07 8.76
N SER A 5 -24.13 -43.73 9.62
CA SER A 5 -24.64 -42.36 9.72
C SER A 5 -23.61 -41.41 10.34
N LEU A 6 -22.78 -41.89 11.27
CA LEU A 6 -21.73 -41.07 11.88
C LEU A 6 -20.59 -40.79 10.89
N LEU A 7 -20.22 -41.79 10.08
CA LEU A 7 -19.18 -41.64 9.06
C LEU A 7 -19.60 -40.68 7.93
N LEU A 8 -20.87 -40.72 7.52
CA LEU A 8 -21.40 -39.78 6.52
C LEU A 8 -21.41 -38.33 7.04
N LEU A 9 -21.81 -38.11 8.30
CA LEU A 9 -21.82 -36.78 8.91
C LEU A 9 -20.41 -36.20 9.06
N LEU A 10 -19.42 -37.02 9.46
CA LEU A 10 -18.02 -36.60 9.53
C LEU A 10 -17.43 -36.29 8.14
N GLY A 11 -17.81 -37.07 7.11
CA GLY A 11 -17.44 -36.80 5.72
C GLY A 11 -18.02 -35.47 5.20
N LEU A 12 -19.30 -35.20 5.47
CA LEU A 12 -19.95 -33.93 5.09
C LEU A 12 -19.31 -32.70 5.77
N LEU A 13 -18.92 -32.82 7.05
CA LEU A 13 -18.26 -31.74 7.79
C LEU A 13 -16.86 -31.42 7.25
N THR A 14 -16.09 -32.43 6.84
CA THR A 14 -14.75 -32.24 6.28
C THR A 14 -14.79 -31.66 4.86
N LEU A 15 -15.75 -32.09 4.03
CA LEU A 15 -16.01 -31.52 2.70
C LEU A 15 -16.38 -30.02 2.75
N TRP A 16 -17.08 -29.56 3.80
CA TRP A 16 -17.45 -28.14 3.92
C TRP A 16 -16.28 -27.25 4.35
N ALA A 17 -15.29 -27.79 5.07
CA ALA A 17 -14.09 -27.04 5.47
C ALA A 17 -13.19 -26.69 4.27
N GLU A 18 -13.06 -27.61 3.31
CA GLU A 18 -12.22 -27.45 2.11
C GLU A 18 -12.87 -26.60 1.00
N LEU A 19 -14.19 -26.41 1.06
CA LEU A 19 -14.94 -25.55 0.13
C LEU A 19 -15.01 -24.09 0.59
N THR A 20 -14.31 -23.73 1.67
CA THR A 20 -14.09 -22.31 1.96
C THR A 20 -13.22 -21.73 0.85
N PRO A 21 -13.73 -20.78 0.03
CA PRO A 21 -12.86 -20.11 -0.91
C PRO A 21 -11.86 -19.34 -0.05
N VAL A 22 -10.57 -19.65 -0.18
CA VAL A 22 -9.49 -18.79 0.30
C VAL A 22 -9.83 -17.41 -0.23
N ALA A 23 -10.36 -16.56 0.66
CA ALA A 23 -10.79 -15.22 0.31
C ALA A 23 -9.65 -14.59 -0.48
N SER A 24 -9.88 -14.39 -1.77
CA SER A 24 -8.85 -13.98 -2.72
C SER A 24 -8.14 -12.79 -2.11
N LYS A 25 -6.87 -12.96 -1.68
CA LYS A 25 -6.11 -11.85 -1.11
C LYS A 25 -6.21 -10.70 -2.10
N PRO A 26 -6.67 -9.51 -1.69
CA PRO A 26 -6.75 -8.39 -2.61
C PRO A 26 -5.37 -8.16 -3.21
N ARG A 27 -5.30 -8.05 -4.54
CA ARG A 27 -4.05 -7.73 -5.23
C ARG A 27 -3.53 -6.39 -4.67
N PRO A 28 -2.25 -6.28 -4.31
CA PRO A 28 -1.68 -5.01 -3.90
C PRO A 28 -1.95 -3.97 -4.97
N ARG A 29 -2.39 -2.78 -4.57
CA ARG A 29 -2.54 -1.69 -5.54
C ARG A 29 -1.15 -1.31 -6.05
N PRO A 30 -0.98 -1.13 -7.36
CA PRO A 30 0.30 -0.64 -7.88
C PRO A 30 0.58 0.75 -7.31
N ARG A 31 1.84 0.99 -6.96
CA ARG A 31 2.31 2.31 -6.51
C ARG A 31 2.04 3.35 -7.60
N PRO A 32 1.57 4.56 -7.26
CA PRO A 32 1.40 5.62 -8.25
C PRO A 32 2.72 5.98 -8.94
N GLU A 33 2.69 6.18 -10.26
CA GLU A 33 3.88 6.49 -11.07
C GLU A 33 4.63 7.75 -10.62
N PHE A 34 3.91 8.72 -10.02
CA PHE A 34 4.54 9.95 -9.56
C PHE A 34 5.53 9.71 -8.41
N CYS A 35 5.41 8.61 -7.66
CA CYS A 35 6.37 8.27 -6.62
C CYS A 35 7.78 8.05 -7.20
N ASP A 36 7.90 7.61 -8.44
CA ASP A 36 9.19 7.37 -9.10
C ASP A 36 9.72 8.60 -9.86
N LYS A 37 9.04 9.75 -9.77
CA LYS A 37 9.49 11.02 -10.35
C LYS A 37 10.42 11.74 -9.39
N PHE A 38 11.36 12.51 -9.94
CA PHE A 38 12.19 13.43 -9.16
C PHE A 38 11.31 14.36 -8.33
N TYR A 39 11.71 14.60 -7.09
CA TYR A 39 11.08 15.64 -6.29
C TYR A 39 11.36 17.00 -6.92
N ASP A 40 10.50 17.95 -6.58
CA ASP A 40 10.50 19.25 -7.20
C ASP A 40 11.65 20.13 -6.71
N PHE A 41 12.50 20.58 -7.64
CA PHE A 41 13.55 21.58 -7.41
C PHE A 41 13.05 23.02 -7.63
N ALA A 42 11.73 23.25 -7.67
CA ALA A 42 11.12 24.55 -7.92
C ALA A 42 11.85 25.70 -7.21
N HIS A 43 12.34 26.65 -8.01
CA HIS A 43 12.95 27.93 -7.61
C HIS A 43 11.99 28.88 -6.87
N CYS A 44 10.91 28.36 -6.27
CA CYS A 44 10.02 29.13 -5.43
C CYS A 44 10.65 29.30 -4.03
N TYR A 45 10.49 30.47 -3.40
CA TYR A 45 11.27 30.86 -2.21
C TYR A 45 10.43 30.90 -0.92
N THR A 46 9.63 29.86 -0.64
CA THR A 46 8.83 29.82 0.60
C THR A 46 9.47 28.98 1.73
N GLY A 47 10.48 28.17 1.42
CA GLY A 47 11.32 27.48 2.42
C GLY A 47 10.59 26.55 3.38
N LYS A 48 9.42 26.00 3.01
CA LYS A 48 8.61 25.15 3.91
C LYS A 48 9.16 23.72 3.93
N MET A 49 9.04 23.04 5.08
CA MET A 49 9.37 21.62 5.15
C MET A 49 8.25 20.78 4.52
N ALA A 50 8.63 19.79 3.72
CA ALA A 50 7.73 18.80 3.13
C ALA A 50 8.44 17.45 2.99
N PHE A 51 7.76 16.45 2.44
CA PHE A 51 8.27 15.08 2.29
C PHE A 51 8.12 14.59 0.84
N TYR A 52 9.04 13.77 0.37
CA TYR A 52 8.97 13.09 -0.93
C TYR A 52 9.40 11.63 -0.79
N PHE A 53 8.96 10.77 -1.71
CA PHE A 53 9.45 9.40 -1.81
C PHE A 53 10.73 9.35 -2.66
N ASN A 54 11.81 8.91 -2.04
CA ASN A 54 13.07 8.64 -2.72
C ASN A 54 13.06 7.20 -3.23
N TRP A 55 12.86 7.03 -4.54
CA TRP A 55 12.79 5.72 -5.19
C TRP A 55 14.12 4.96 -5.21
N VAL A 56 15.26 5.63 -4.98
CA VAL A 56 16.58 4.99 -4.86
C VAL A 56 16.74 4.34 -3.49
N THR A 57 16.44 5.09 -2.43
CA THR A 57 16.54 4.57 -1.04
C THR A 57 15.29 3.82 -0.59
N LYS A 58 14.21 3.87 -1.38
CA LYS A 58 12.87 3.35 -1.08
C LYS A 58 12.30 3.89 0.23
N LYS A 59 12.56 5.18 0.53
CA LYS A 59 12.15 5.84 1.78
C LYS A 59 11.52 7.19 1.50
N CYS A 60 10.55 7.55 2.34
CA CYS A 60 10.09 8.92 2.42
C CYS A 60 11.09 9.78 3.21
N GLN A 61 11.48 10.92 2.65
CA GLN A 61 12.52 11.80 3.20
C GLN A 61 12.02 13.25 3.25
N PRO A 62 12.44 14.03 4.26
CA PRO A 62 12.14 15.44 4.32
C PRO A 62 12.97 16.22 3.30
N PHE A 63 12.42 17.32 2.78
CA PHE A 63 13.13 18.28 1.96
C PHE A 63 12.58 19.70 2.18
N ARG A 64 13.38 20.71 1.79
CA ARG A 64 12.88 22.09 1.72
C ARG A 64 12.10 22.27 0.42
N PHE A 65 10.80 22.45 0.56
CA PHE A 65 9.87 22.70 -0.52
C PHE A 65 9.86 24.18 -0.88
N GLY A 66 10.05 24.47 -2.17
CA GLY A 66 10.10 25.83 -2.70
C GLY A 66 8.75 26.57 -2.60
N GLY A 67 7.62 25.87 -2.60
CA GLY A 67 6.29 26.49 -2.50
C GLY A 67 5.41 26.32 -3.73
N CYS A 68 5.96 25.79 -4.81
CA CYS A 68 5.24 25.46 -6.03
C CYS A 68 5.36 23.96 -6.25
N ILE A 69 4.25 23.28 -6.59
CA ILE A 69 4.22 21.83 -6.79
C ILE A 69 4.26 21.55 -8.30
N PHE A 70 5.36 21.01 -8.80
CA PHE A 70 5.51 20.60 -10.20
C PHE A 70 5.05 19.14 -10.40
N ASN A 71 5.07 18.31 -9.36
CA ASN A 71 4.51 16.96 -9.41
C ASN A 71 3.98 16.47 -8.05
N ARG A 72 3.25 15.35 -8.07
CA ARG A 72 2.56 14.79 -6.89
C ARG A 72 3.47 14.06 -5.89
N ASN A 73 4.78 13.98 -6.11
CA ASN A 73 5.77 13.45 -5.16
C ASN A 73 6.17 14.51 -4.12
N THR A 74 5.18 15.13 -3.49
CA THR A 74 5.36 16.13 -2.44
C THR A 74 4.19 16.04 -1.48
N PHE A 75 4.49 15.75 -0.22
CA PHE A 75 3.53 15.44 0.83
C PHE A 75 3.75 16.35 2.02
N LYS A 76 2.67 16.65 2.75
CA LYS A 76 2.75 17.53 3.93
C LYS A 76 3.28 16.80 5.15
N THR A 77 3.05 15.49 5.25
CA THR A 77 3.51 14.66 6.36
C THR A 77 4.21 13.40 5.88
N ILE A 78 5.02 12.80 6.75
CA ILE A 78 5.74 11.55 6.46
C ILE A 78 4.77 10.38 6.33
N GLU A 79 3.67 10.38 7.08
CA GLU A 79 2.61 9.36 7.06
C GLU A 79 1.89 9.34 5.71
N GLU A 80 1.57 10.53 5.18
CA GLU A 80 0.94 10.66 3.87
C GLU A 80 1.83 10.07 2.76
N CYS A 81 3.13 10.39 2.80
CA CYS A 81 4.08 9.83 1.85
C CYS A 81 4.16 8.30 1.94
N LYS A 82 4.26 7.74 3.17
CA LYS A 82 4.37 6.28 3.38
C LYS A 82 3.13 5.54 2.88
N ARG A 83 1.95 6.04 3.24
CA ARG A 83 0.66 5.45 2.84
C ARG A 83 0.47 5.42 1.31
N ILE A 84 1.06 6.37 0.58
CA ILE A 84 0.87 6.48 -0.87
C ILE A 84 1.98 5.77 -1.66
N CYS A 85 3.23 5.86 -1.20
CA CYS A 85 4.39 5.43 -1.97
C CYS A 85 5.16 4.24 -1.35
N VAL A 86 4.84 3.79 -0.14
CA VAL A 86 5.55 2.68 0.52
C VAL A 86 4.64 1.47 0.73
N GLU A 87 3.45 1.71 1.30
CA GLU A 87 2.39 0.71 1.52
C GLU A 87 1.62 0.38 0.24
#